data_AF-A0A2V9ZC01-F1
#
_entry.id   AF-A0A2V9ZC01-F1
#
_cell.length_a   1.000
_cell.length_b   1.000
_cell.length_c   1.000
_cell.angle_alpha   90.00
_cell.angle_beta   90.00
_cell.angle_gamma   90.00
#
_symmetry.space_group_name_H-M   'P 1'
#
loop_
_entity.id
_entity.type
_entity.pdbx_description
1 polymer ?
#
loop_
_entity_poly.entity_id
_entity_poly.type
_entity_poly.pdbx_seq_one_letter_code
_entity_poly.pdbx_strand_id
1 'polypeptide(L)'
;MAQFCASCGAQMQDNQAFCPSCGSSTRAGATAGSAAAAAPAPVVSGGTASSAATTGGMSDNVAGMLAYVTIIPAIIFLVIEPFIRFHAFQNIFFHVAWFALWMILAFVGHIPVLGWLTILVWPLIGLGGLILWIVLVLKAYQGQMFKLPFIGDMAEKQANVV
;
A
#
# COMPACT_ATOMS: atom_id res chain seq x y z
N MET A 1 9.20 39.99 7.59
CA MET A 1 9.30 39.55 9.00
C MET A 1 8.59 38.20 9.04
N ALA A 2 9.29 37.09 9.28
CA ALA A 2 8.64 35.76 9.21
C ALA A 2 7.44 35.70 10.16
N GLN A 3 6.26 35.35 9.64
CA GLN A 3 5.07 35.19 10.45
C GLN A 3 4.92 33.74 10.89
N PHE A 4 4.44 33.53 12.12
CA PHE A 4 4.20 32.20 12.67
C PHE A 4 2.70 31.98 12.83
N CYS A 5 2.23 30.77 12.55
CA CYS A 5 0.84 30.38 12.74
C CYS A 5 0.48 30.39 14.23
N ALA A 6 -0.55 31.15 14.62
CA ALA A 6 -1.00 31.21 16.01
C ALA A 6 -1.60 29.89 16.53
N SER A 7 -2.06 29.01 15.64
CA SER A 7 -2.70 27.74 16.03
C SER A 7 -1.73 26.58 16.19
N CYS A 8 -0.58 26.58 15.50
CA CYS A 8 0.35 25.44 15.51
C CYS A 8 1.84 25.81 15.56
N GLY A 9 2.19 27.10 15.46
CA GLY A 9 3.57 27.60 15.55
C GLY A 9 4.42 27.44 14.28
N ALA A 10 3.87 26.94 13.17
CA ALA A 10 4.61 26.81 11.91
C ALA A 10 4.98 28.18 11.31
N GLN A 11 6.18 28.30 10.72
CA GLN A 11 6.56 29.49 9.95
C GLN A 11 5.83 29.55 8.61
N MET A 12 5.31 30.73 8.27
CA MET A 12 4.54 30.99 7.06
C MET A 12 5.15 32.15 6.27
N GLN A 13 4.96 32.09 4.96
CA GLN A 13 5.26 33.19 4.05
C GLN A 13 4.21 34.29 4.17
N ASP A 14 4.60 35.52 3.86
CA ASP A 14 3.72 36.68 3.94
C ASP A 14 2.51 36.50 2.97
N ASN A 15 1.29 36.81 3.46
CA ASN A 15 0.01 36.82 2.70
C ASN A 15 -0.63 35.46 2.34
N GLN A 16 -0.32 34.37 3.06
CA GLN A 16 -1.05 33.10 2.92
C GLN A 16 -2.42 33.16 3.63
N ALA A 17 -3.51 32.77 2.97
CA ALA A 17 -4.88 32.80 3.51
C ALA A 17 -5.19 31.65 4.49
N PHE A 18 -4.45 30.56 4.39
CA PHE A 18 -4.56 29.36 5.21
C PHE A 18 -3.17 28.82 5.55
N CYS A 19 -3.02 28.23 6.73
CA CYS A 19 -1.76 27.59 7.13
C CYS A 19 -1.61 26.23 6.41
N PRO A 20 -0.53 26.00 5.64
CA PRO A 20 -0.33 24.72 4.95
C PRO A 20 -0.02 23.56 5.91
N SER A 21 0.43 23.86 7.14
CA SER A 21 0.79 22.83 8.13
C SER A 21 -0.38 22.31 8.94
N CYS A 22 -1.40 23.14 9.22
CA CYS A 22 -2.55 22.73 10.05
C CYS A 22 -3.92 23.09 9.47
N GLY A 23 -3.98 23.82 8.36
CA GLY A 23 -5.24 24.21 7.71
C GLY A 23 -5.98 25.38 8.36
N SER A 24 -5.50 25.95 9.48
CA SER A 24 -6.17 27.08 10.13
C SER A 24 -6.17 28.31 9.21
N SER A 25 -7.31 28.98 9.05
CA SER A 25 -7.37 30.27 8.35
C SER A 25 -6.62 31.34 9.14
N THR A 26 -5.78 32.09 8.45
CA THR A 26 -4.88 33.10 9.05
C THR A 26 -5.43 34.51 8.93
N ARG A 27 -6.64 34.67 8.36
CA ARG A 27 -7.34 35.95 8.33
C ARG A 27 -8.05 36.20 9.66
N ALA A 28 -7.29 36.67 10.65
CA ALA A 28 -7.83 37.45 11.75
C ALA A 28 -8.31 38.81 11.20
N GLY A 29 -9.51 38.84 10.63
CA GLY A 29 -10.07 40.05 10.02
C GLY A 29 -11.18 39.77 9.03
N ALA A 30 -12.29 39.20 9.50
CA ALA A 30 -13.57 39.24 8.78
C ALA A 30 -14.68 39.50 9.80
N THR A 31 -14.87 40.76 10.15
CA THR A 31 -16.05 41.23 10.86
C THR A 31 -17.26 41.24 9.93
N ALA A 32 -18.35 40.62 10.41
CA ALA A 32 -19.76 40.86 10.09
C ALA A 32 -20.29 40.58 8.66
N GLY A 33 -21.38 39.80 8.57
CA GLY A 33 -22.32 39.89 7.44
C GLY A 33 -23.10 38.63 7.04
N SER A 34 -24.13 38.29 7.83
CA SER A 34 -25.43 37.64 7.49
C SER A 34 -25.71 37.02 6.10
N ALA A 35 -26.31 35.81 6.18
CA ALA A 35 -27.38 35.19 5.37
C ALA A 35 -27.11 34.74 3.92
N ALA A 36 -27.18 33.42 3.69
CA ALA A 36 -28.28 32.73 3.00
C ALA A 36 -27.88 31.30 2.55
N ALA A 37 -28.78 30.36 2.83
CA ALA A 37 -28.97 29.01 2.27
C ALA A 37 -28.00 28.47 1.20
N ALA A 38 -27.30 27.39 1.55
CA ALA A 38 -27.25 26.14 0.77
C ALA A 38 -26.54 25.08 1.62
N ALA A 39 -27.21 23.98 1.94
CA ALA A 39 -26.59 22.83 2.57
C ALA A 39 -25.61 22.17 1.57
N PRO A 40 -24.30 22.05 1.85
CA PRO A 40 -23.46 21.16 1.09
C PRO A 40 -23.65 19.73 1.60
N ALA A 41 -23.92 18.82 0.66
CA ALA A 41 -23.95 17.37 0.85
C ALA A 41 -22.68 16.86 1.59
N PRO A 42 -22.75 15.71 2.30
CA PRO A 42 -21.60 15.19 3.03
C PRO A 42 -20.48 14.86 2.05
N VAL A 43 -19.45 15.71 2.04
CA VAL A 43 -18.15 15.38 1.45
C VAL A 43 -17.59 14.23 2.27
N VAL A 44 -17.59 13.04 1.65
CA VAL A 44 -16.86 11.87 2.12
C VAL A 44 -15.44 12.33 2.44
N SER A 45 -15.12 12.34 3.73
CA SER A 45 -13.77 12.52 4.24
C SER A 45 -12.95 11.30 3.83
N GLY A 46 -12.46 11.30 2.60
CA GLY A 46 -11.31 10.50 2.20
C GLY A 46 -10.10 11.10 2.90
N GLY A 47 -9.62 10.39 3.94
CA GLY A 47 -8.52 10.83 4.79
C GLY A 47 -7.33 11.36 4.01
N THR A 48 -6.91 12.55 4.38
CA THR A 48 -5.66 13.17 3.99
C THR A 48 -4.50 12.33 4.55
N ALA A 49 -3.93 11.47 3.70
CA ALA A 49 -2.58 10.98 3.95
C ALA A 49 -1.66 12.21 3.97
N SER A 50 -1.02 12.41 5.12
CA SER A 50 -0.02 13.43 5.34
C SER A 50 1.15 13.20 4.38
N SER A 51 1.21 13.98 3.28
CA SER A 51 2.39 14.04 2.44
C SER A 51 3.46 14.85 3.18
N ALA A 52 4.23 14.18 4.02
CA ALA A 52 5.56 14.67 4.37
C ALA A 52 6.35 14.74 3.06
N ALA A 53 6.77 15.96 2.70
CA ALA A 53 7.63 16.19 1.54
C ALA A 53 8.94 15.42 1.73
N THR A 54 9.08 14.28 1.04
CA THR A 54 10.34 13.53 1.01
C THR A 54 11.09 13.93 -0.25
N THR A 55 12.20 14.64 -0.04
CA THR A 55 13.18 14.95 -1.07
C THR A 55 13.76 13.64 -1.62
N GLY A 56 13.30 13.19 -2.80
CA GLY A 56 13.93 12.12 -3.58
C GLY A 56 13.54 10.66 -3.31
N GLY A 57 12.53 10.39 -2.46
CA GLY A 57 12.05 9.03 -2.16
C GLY A 57 10.72 8.69 -2.83
N MET A 58 10.56 7.44 -3.29
CA MET A 58 9.26 6.88 -3.68
C MET A 58 8.39 6.66 -2.44
N SER A 59 7.07 6.87 -2.54
CA SER A 59 6.18 6.63 -1.41
C SER A 59 6.13 5.15 -1.02
N ASP A 60 6.02 4.86 0.27
CA ASP A 60 6.08 3.49 0.83
C ASP A 60 5.07 2.54 0.18
N ASN A 61 3.87 3.04 -0.12
CA ASN A 61 2.82 2.26 -0.78
C ASN A 61 3.20 1.86 -2.21
N VAL A 62 3.93 2.71 -2.94
CA VAL A 62 4.42 2.39 -4.29
C VAL A 62 5.62 1.45 -4.19
N ALA A 63 6.52 1.64 -3.24
CA ALA A 63 7.62 0.71 -2.99
C ALA A 63 7.11 -0.69 -2.59
N GLY A 64 6.13 -0.77 -1.71
CA GLY A 64 5.46 -2.02 -1.31
C GLY A 64 4.75 -2.69 -2.49
N MET A 65 4.11 -1.93 -3.36
CA MET A 65 3.53 -2.44 -4.61
C MET A 65 4.61 -2.99 -5.56
N LEU A 66 5.72 -2.26 -5.73
CA LEU A 66 6.83 -2.69 -6.59
C LEU A 66 7.54 -3.94 -6.07
N ALA A 67 7.49 -4.19 -4.75
CA ALA A 67 8.01 -5.42 -4.16
C ALA A 67 7.37 -6.68 -4.78
N TYR A 68 6.16 -6.58 -5.35
CA TYR A 68 5.45 -7.68 -6.00
C TYR A 68 5.78 -7.91 -7.48
N VAL A 69 6.54 -7.01 -8.12
CA VAL A 69 6.81 -7.09 -9.57
C VAL A 69 7.60 -8.35 -9.93
N THR A 70 8.70 -8.61 -9.20
CA THR A 70 9.45 -9.85 -9.29
C THR A 70 10.14 -10.14 -7.95
N ILE A 71 10.84 -11.26 -7.86
CA ILE A 71 11.67 -11.61 -6.71
C ILE A 71 12.83 -10.60 -6.53
N ILE A 72 13.33 -9.98 -7.60
CA ILE A 72 14.51 -9.09 -7.53
C ILE A 72 14.22 -7.81 -6.71
N PRO A 73 13.17 -7.01 -7.02
CA PRO A 73 12.77 -5.89 -6.16
C PRO A 73 12.44 -6.31 -4.74
N ALA A 74 11.79 -7.47 -4.56
CA ALA A 74 11.48 -7.98 -3.23
C ALA A 74 12.74 -8.13 -2.38
N ILE A 75 13.80 -8.76 -2.91
CA ILE A 75 15.07 -8.93 -2.20
C ILE A 75 15.70 -7.58 -1.87
N ILE A 76 15.72 -6.64 -2.82
CA ILE A 76 16.31 -5.31 -2.61
C ILE A 76 15.56 -4.56 -1.50
N PHE A 77 14.23 -4.69 -1.43
CA PHE A 77 13.41 -3.97 -0.47
C PHE A 77 13.38 -4.57 0.94
N LEU A 78 14.03 -5.72 1.18
CA LEU A 78 14.14 -6.34 2.50
C LEU A 78 14.88 -5.49 3.54
N VAL A 79 15.67 -4.49 3.11
CA VAL A 79 16.46 -3.64 4.01
C VAL A 79 15.82 -2.27 4.28
N ILE A 80 14.61 -2.00 3.78
CA ILE A 80 13.98 -0.67 3.85
C ILE A 80 13.10 -0.53 5.12
N GLU A 81 11.86 -0.07 5.02
CA GLU A 81 10.96 0.16 6.16
C GLU A 81 10.09 -1.09 6.41
N PRO A 82 9.62 -1.35 7.66
CA PRO A 82 8.87 -2.57 8.01
C PRO A 82 7.67 -2.86 7.11
N PHE A 83 6.96 -1.82 6.64
CA PHE A 83 5.86 -1.96 5.69
C PHE A 83 6.30 -2.56 4.35
N ILE A 84 7.40 -2.05 3.79
CA ILE A 84 7.93 -2.50 2.51
C ILE A 84 8.55 -3.91 2.69
N ARG A 85 9.22 -4.16 3.83
CA ARG A 85 9.76 -5.47 4.21
C ARG A 85 8.66 -6.54 4.28
N PHE A 86 7.50 -6.22 4.86
CA PHE A 86 6.37 -7.14 4.90
C PHE A 86 5.94 -7.58 3.50
N HIS A 87 5.75 -6.64 2.58
CA HIS A 87 5.35 -6.94 1.20
C HIS A 87 6.44 -7.68 0.42
N ALA A 88 7.71 -7.36 0.66
CA ALA A 88 8.85 -8.08 0.12
C ALA A 88 8.88 -9.55 0.58
N PHE A 89 8.81 -9.81 1.90
CA PHE A 89 8.76 -11.18 2.43
C PHE A 89 7.51 -11.94 1.94
N GLN A 90 6.35 -11.28 1.92
CA GLN A 90 5.12 -11.89 1.43
C GLN A 90 5.23 -12.27 -0.06
N ASN A 91 5.85 -11.44 -0.91
CA ASN A 91 6.09 -11.80 -2.31
C ASN A 91 7.07 -12.97 -2.47
N ILE A 92 8.14 -13.00 -1.67
CA ILE A 92 9.11 -14.11 -1.67
C ILE A 92 8.43 -15.42 -1.28
N PHE A 93 7.68 -15.43 -0.18
CA PHE A 93 6.96 -16.61 0.28
C PHE A 93 5.84 -17.03 -0.69
N PHE A 94 5.15 -16.08 -1.31
CA PHE A 94 4.17 -16.36 -2.36
C PHE A 94 4.82 -17.09 -3.53
N HIS A 95 5.98 -16.63 -4.02
CA HIS A 95 6.71 -17.30 -5.11
C HIS A 95 7.21 -18.69 -4.72
N VAL A 96 7.71 -18.86 -3.48
CA VAL A 96 8.13 -20.18 -2.98
C VAL A 96 6.95 -21.14 -2.91
N ALA A 97 5.80 -20.69 -2.39
CA ALA A 97 4.57 -21.49 -2.34
C ALA A 97 4.06 -21.84 -3.75
N TRP A 98 4.09 -20.88 -4.67
CA TRP A 98 3.70 -21.08 -6.06
C TRP A 98 4.59 -22.10 -6.77
N PHE A 99 5.90 -22.02 -6.56
CA PHE A 99 6.86 -22.98 -7.11
C PHE A 99 6.65 -24.39 -6.55
N ALA A 100 6.40 -24.52 -5.23
CA ALA A 100 6.09 -25.81 -4.62
C ALA A 100 4.79 -26.41 -5.18
N LEU A 101 3.75 -25.59 -5.36
CA LEU A 101 2.50 -26.01 -5.99
C LEU A 101 2.71 -26.47 -7.44
N TRP A 102 3.51 -25.73 -8.21
CA TRP A 102 3.87 -26.08 -9.59
C TRP A 102 4.57 -27.45 -9.64
N MET A 103 5.54 -27.70 -8.76
CA MET A 103 6.23 -28.99 -8.67
C MET A 103 5.27 -30.15 -8.37
N ILE A 104 4.39 -30.00 -7.38
CA ILE A 104 3.41 -31.03 -7.01
C ILE A 104 2.50 -31.36 -8.20
N LEU A 105 1.97 -30.34 -8.86
CA LEU A 105 1.07 -30.52 -10.00
C LEU A 105 1.79 -31.09 -11.23
N ALA A 106 3.06 -30.77 -11.43
CA ALA A 106 3.88 -31.36 -12.48
C ALA A 106 4.03 -32.88 -12.30
N PHE A 107 4.24 -33.36 -11.06
CA PHE A 107 4.27 -34.79 -10.77
C PHE A 107 2.91 -35.46 -10.99
N VAL A 108 1.81 -34.84 -10.53
CA VAL A 108 0.44 -35.36 -10.73
C VAL A 108 0.10 -35.44 -12.22
N GLY A 109 0.56 -34.47 -13.02
CA GLY A 109 0.37 -34.41 -14.46
C GLY A 109 0.96 -35.61 -15.21
N HIS A 110 1.99 -36.26 -14.67
CA HIS A 110 2.62 -37.44 -15.28
C HIS A 110 1.88 -38.75 -14.99
N ILE A 111 0.91 -38.76 -14.07
CA ILE A 111 0.14 -39.96 -13.75
C ILE A 111 -0.90 -40.21 -14.86
N PRO A 112 -0.91 -41.40 -15.51
CA PRO A 112 -1.91 -41.73 -16.51
C PRO A 112 -3.33 -41.57 -15.95
N VAL A 113 -4.28 -41.13 -16.78
CA VAL A 113 -5.67 -40.80 -16.40
C VAL A 113 -5.80 -39.55 -15.51
N LEU A 114 -5.07 -39.43 -14.40
CA LEU A 114 -5.11 -38.25 -13.52
C LEU A 114 -4.53 -36.99 -14.17
N GLY A 115 -3.54 -37.14 -15.06
CA GLY A 115 -2.93 -36.04 -15.79
C GLY A 115 -3.95 -35.23 -16.61
N TRP A 116 -4.99 -35.86 -17.15
CA TRP A 116 -6.05 -35.16 -17.90
C TRP A 116 -6.81 -34.15 -17.04
N LEU A 117 -6.99 -34.42 -15.74
CA LEU A 117 -7.64 -33.47 -14.83
C LEU A 117 -6.81 -32.19 -14.69
N THR A 118 -5.47 -32.29 -14.77
CA THR A 118 -4.60 -31.12 -14.64
C THR A 118 -4.80 -30.11 -15.77
N ILE A 119 -5.25 -30.53 -16.95
CA ILE A 119 -5.56 -29.63 -18.09
C ILE A 119 -6.67 -28.64 -17.72
N LEU A 120 -7.68 -29.07 -16.95
CA LEU A 120 -8.78 -28.21 -16.51
C LEU A 120 -8.45 -27.45 -15.22
N VAL A 121 -7.75 -28.10 -14.29
CA VAL A 121 -7.43 -27.53 -12.98
C VAL A 121 -6.34 -26.45 -13.08
N TRP A 122 -5.36 -26.62 -13.98
CA TRP A 122 -4.25 -25.68 -14.15
C TRP A 122 -4.67 -24.25 -14.46
N PRO A 123 -5.50 -23.97 -15.47
CA PRO A 123 -5.93 -22.60 -15.76
C PRO A 123 -6.75 -22.00 -14.62
N LEU A 124 -7.53 -22.79 -13.88
CA LEU A 124 -8.32 -22.30 -12.73
C LEU A 124 -7.41 -21.89 -11.56
N ILE A 125 -6.43 -22.73 -11.21
CA ILE A 125 -5.43 -22.41 -10.19
C ILE A 125 -4.60 -21.20 -10.64
N GLY A 126 -4.16 -21.18 -11.90
CA GLY A 126 -3.44 -20.07 -12.52
C GLY A 126 -4.19 -18.75 -12.40
N LEU A 127 -5.48 -18.76 -12.75
CA LEU A 127 -6.35 -17.60 -12.65
C LEU A 127 -6.55 -17.17 -11.20
N GLY A 128 -6.79 -18.10 -10.28
CA GLY A 128 -6.90 -17.82 -8.85
C GLY A 128 -5.62 -17.22 -8.27
N GLY A 129 -4.46 -17.75 -8.64
CA GLY A 129 -3.15 -17.21 -8.26
C GLY A 129 -2.89 -15.82 -8.82
N LEU A 130 -3.26 -15.58 -10.08
CA LEU A 130 -3.17 -14.26 -10.71
C LEU A 130 -4.07 -13.24 -10.01
N ILE A 131 -5.33 -13.59 -9.75
CA ILE A 131 -6.27 -12.74 -9.00
C ILE A 131 -5.70 -12.43 -7.61
N LEU A 132 -5.21 -13.44 -6.90
CA LEU A 132 -4.61 -13.27 -5.58
C LEU A 132 -3.42 -12.32 -5.63
N TRP A 133 -2.51 -12.52 -6.59
CA TRP A 133 -1.35 -11.64 -6.79
C TRP A 133 -1.78 -10.19 -7.07
N ILE A 134 -2.78 -9.96 -7.93
CA ILE A 134 -3.32 -8.62 -8.19
C ILE A 134 -3.88 -8.01 -6.90
N VAL A 135 -4.62 -8.76 -6.10
CA VAL A 135 -5.16 -8.28 -4.82
C VAL A 135 -4.02 -7.85 -3.89
N LEU A 136 -2.93 -8.61 -3.81
CA LEU A 136 -1.76 -8.24 -2.99
C LEU A 136 -1.12 -6.93 -3.45
N VAL A 137 -0.92 -6.78 -4.76
CA VAL A 137 -0.38 -5.55 -5.38
C VAL A 137 -1.27 -4.35 -5.06
N LEU A 138 -2.59 -4.49 -5.24
CA LEU A 138 -3.56 -3.41 -4.96
C LEU A 138 -3.61 -3.05 -3.48
N LYS A 139 -3.54 -4.05 -2.59
CA LYS A 139 -3.52 -3.82 -1.14
C LYS A 139 -2.25 -3.11 -0.69
N ALA A 140 -1.10 -3.48 -1.25
CA ALA A 140 0.15 -2.77 -1.01
C ALA A 140 0.08 -1.32 -1.49
N TYR A 141 -0.47 -1.08 -2.69
CA TYR A 141 -0.68 0.27 -3.21
C TYR A 141 -1.62 1.13 -2.35
N GLN A 142 -2.60 0.50 -1.71
CA GLN A 142 -3.51 1.13 -0.74
C GLN A 142 -2.88 1.34 0.64
N GLY A 143 -1.62 0.95 0.86
CA GLY A 143 -0.96 1.05 2.16
C GLY A 143 -1.45 0.02 3.19
N GLN A 144 -2.05 -1.10 2.74
CA GLN A 144 -2.63 -2.11 3.61
C GLN A 144 -1.76 -3.38 3.67
N MET A 145 -1.43 -3.83 4.88
CA MET A 145 -0.78 -5.13 5.12
C MET A 145 -1.80 -6.27 5.07
N PHE A 146 -2.20 -6.66 3.86
CA PHE A 146 -3.10 -7.80 3.67
C PHE A 146 -2.37 -9.12 3.95
N LYS A 147 -2.74 -9.80 5.04
CA LYS A 147 -2.11 -11.06 5.44
C LYS A 147 -2.80 -12.23 4.75
N LEU A 148 -2.03 -12.94 3.93
CA LEU A 148 -2.42 -14.27 3.47
C LEU A 148 -2.40 -15.25 4.66
N PRO A 149 -3.30 -16.25 4.71
CA PRO A 149 -3.23 -17.29 5.72
C PRO A 149 -1.88 -18.00 5.65
N PHE A 150 -1.26 -18.24 6.81
CA PHE A 150 0.10 -18.79 6.99
C PHE A 150 1.23 -17.90 6.46
N ILE A 151 1.18 -17.45 5.21
CA ILE A 151 2.24 -16.65 4.57
C ILE A 151 2.35 -15.25 5.18
N GLY A 152 1.22 -14.62 5.50
CA GLY A 152 1.18 -13.28 6.10
C GLY A 152 1.81 -13.22 7.48
N ASP A 153 1.53 -14.21 8.33
CA ASP A 153 2.10 -14.27 9.69
C ASP A 153 3.62 -14.52 9.65
N MET A 154 4.08 -15.36 8.72
CA MET A 154 5.52 -15.54 8.47
C MET A 154 6.17 -14.25 7.97
N ALA A 155 5.54 -13.56 7.03
CA ALA A 155 6.07 -12.31 6.48
C ALA A 155 6.16 -11.21 7.54
N GLU A 156 5.13 -11.06 8.36
CA GLU A 156 5.12 -10.12 9.48
C GLU A 156 6.20 -10.46 10.52
N LYS A 157 6.36 -11.74 10.87
CA LYS A 157 7.40 -12.15 11.81
C LYS A 157 8.79 -11.78 11.29
N GLN A 158 9.08 -12.01 10.01
CA GLN A 158 10.39 -11.66 9.44
C GLN A 158 10.58 -10.15 9.31
N ALA A 159 9.55 -9.41 8.92
CA ALA A 159 9.60 -7.96 8.75
C ALA A 159 9.85 -7.17 10.05
N ASN A 160 9.57 -7.78 11.22
CA ASN A 160 9.79 -7.18 12.54
C ASN A 160 11.09 -7.63 13.22
N VAL A 161 11.78 -8.63 12.68
CA VAL A 161 12.99 -9.22 13.29
C VAL A 161 14.26 -8.73 12.61
N VAL A 162 14.21 -8.53 11.30
CA VAL A 162 15.27 -7.91 10.48
C VAL A 162 15.07 -6.40 10.50
#